data_AF-A0A220U5Q5-F1
#
_entry.id   AF-A0A220U5Q5-F1
#
_cell.length_a   1.000
_cell.length_b   1.000
_cell.length_c   1.000
_cell.angle_alpha   90.00
_cell.angle_beta   90.00
_cell.angle_gamma   90.00
#
_symmetry.space_group_name_H-M   'P 1'
#
loop_
_entity.id
_entity.type
_entity.pdbx_description
1 polymer ?
#
loop_
_entity_poly.entity_id
_entity_poly.type
_entity_poly.pdbx_seq_one_letter_code
_entity_poly.pdbx_strand_id
1 'polypeptide(L)'
;MVVLIKTFIRSNDMLADGIILESSLRFNRSRTCSAIYHLISGRKSIQTVQDSHIYQLRNLYGINRSLHKHDYDKKVAAMVSDQLLELHESMGCLVTSKGIAWLKEHNKSLKLHEFNGIMYHTSSPIFHDRLLLLIQTMSNSCNNYYSFIPINDKTPIMRWVKTIFQQLNHQRESFFQQLYKELYQLMDSFSDEEASMYVDHLSGYHHYGKSTDQLAHDYDKEKIDIPFILERMNHSLLGNIYRDPARFPALKMLLKDLRNNQFITNSAKQTFQLLKENYSIEDIGQIRKLKENTVYDHIVEVALFTDNFPIIEYVSEQEHSQIMAAIKSENTYKLKAIKEMIDRDISYFQIRLVLATMQDAGDQHE
;
A
#
# COMPACT_ATOMS: atom_id res chain seq x y z
N MET A 1 -35.17 4.86 -22.67
CA MET A 1 -34.61 6.20 -22.94
C MET A 1 -33.45 6.61 -22.01
N VAL A 2 -32.97 5.73 -21.12
CA VAL A 2 -31.73 5.89 -20.31
C VAL A 2 -30.57 5.04 -20.87
N VAL A 3 -30.84 4.27 -21.93
CA VAL A 3 -29.89 3.35 -22.59
C VAL A 3 -29.17 4.01 -23.79
N LEU A 4 -29.49 5.25 -24.16
CA LEU A 4 -28.96 5.92 -25.36
C LEU A 4 -28.11 7.18 -25.09
N ILE A 5 -27.73 7.46 -23.83
CA ILE A 5 -26.83 8.57 -23.45
C ILE A 5 -25.74 8.10 -22.46
N LYS A 6 -25.28 6.85 -22.55
CA LYS A 6 -24.12 6.33 -21.78
C LYS A 6 -22.94 5.96 -22.70
N THR A 7 -22.74 6.72 -23.76
CA THR A 7 -21.56 6.61 -24.65
C THR A 7 -20.58 7.78 -24.46
N PHE A 8 -20.69 8.52 -23.35
CA PHE A 8 -19.80 9.64 -23.07
C PHE A 8 -18.82 9.29 -21.95
N ILE A 9 -17.59 9.01 -22.39
CA ILE A 9 -16.33 8.96 -21.62
C ILE A 9 -16.28 7.81 -20.59
N ARG A 10 -16.09 6.58 -21.09
CA ARG A 10 -15.47 5.53 -20.28
C ARG A 10 -14.00 5.91 -20.10
N SER A 11 -13.56 6.20 -18.88
CA SER A 11 -12.13 6.33 -18.60
C SER A 11 -11.54 4.94 -18.69
N ASN A 12 -10.64 4.65 -19.62
CA ASN A 12 -9.86 3.41 -19.52
C ASN A 12 -8.78 3.67 -18.48
N ASP A 13 -9.09 3.42 -17.21
CA ASP A 13 -8.19 3.73 -16.10
C ASP A 13 -7.03 2.73 -16.09
N MET A 14 -6.00 3.07 -16.84
CA MET A 14 -4.74 2.34 -16.98
C MET A 14 -3.86 2.56 -15.73
N LEU A 15 -4.39 2.22 -14.55
CA LEU A 15 -3.75 2.45 -13.26
C LEU A 15 -2.40 1.74 -13.16
N ALA A 16 -2.31 0.50 -13.66
CA ALA A 16 -1.08 -0.27 -13.68
C ALA A 16 0.03 0.47 -14.44
N ASP A 17 -0.29 1.04 -15.62
CA ASP A 17 0.67 1.85 -16.38
C ASP A 17 1.11 3.07 -15.60
N GLY A 18 0.16 3.82 -15.03
CA GLY A 18 0.44 5.01 -14.22
C GLY A 18 1.33 4.71 -13.00
N ILE A 19 1.01 3.64 -12.27
CA ILE A 19 1.77 3.20 -11.09
C ILE A 19 3.20 2.81 -11.49
N ILE A 20 3.36 2.06 -12.58
CA ILE A 20 4.68 1.61 -13.05
C ILE A 20 5.50 2.79 -13.58
N LEU A 21 4.89 3.71 -14.33
CA LEU A 21 5.57 4.90 -14.86
C LEU A 21 5.99 5.85 -13.73
N GLU A 22 5.11 6.16 -12.78
CA GLU A 22 5.46 7.01 -11.62
C GLU A 22 6.59 6.38 -10.81
N SER A 23 6.51 5.08 -10.52
CA SER A 23 7.55 4.36 -9.79
C SER A 23 8.89 4.36 -10.56
N SER A 24 8.85 4.16 -11.88
CA SER A 24 10.04 4.18 -12.73
C SER A 24 10.68 5.57 -12.78
N LEU A 25 9.86 6.62 -12.87
CA LEU A 25 10.31 8.01 -12.88
C LEU A 25 11.00 8.38 -11.56
N ARG A 26 10.40 8.00 -10.43
CA ARG A 26 10.94 8.26 -9.10
C ARG A 26 12.22 7.48 -8.83
N PHE A 27 12.29 6.20 -9.22
CA PHE A 27 13.52 5.44 -9.06
C PHE A 27 14.66 5.92 -9.96
N ASN A 28 14.37 6.51 -11.12
CA ASN A 28 15.34 7.14 -12.02
C ASN A 28 16.66 6.35 -12.18
N ARG A 29 16.60 5.11 -12.68
CA ARG A 29 17.75 4.16 -12.86
C ARG A 29 18.41 3.66 -11.57
N SER A 30 17.94 4.08 -10.40
CA SER A 30 18.56 3.71 -9.13
C SER A 30 18.15 2.33 -8.63
N ARG A 31 17.05 1.80 -9.16
CA ARG A 31 16.50 0.48 -8.84
C ARG A 31 16.08 -0.26 -10.11
N THR A 32 15.98 -1.59 -10.00
CA THR A 32 15.55 -2.46 -11.10
C THR A 32 14.03 -2.42 -11.28
N CYS A 33 13.53 -2.84 -12.44
CA CYS A 33 12.08 -2.99 -12.65
C CYS A 33 11.43 -3.93 -11.61
N SER A 34 12.16 -4.92 -11.09
CA SER A 34 11.65 -5.81 -10.03
C SER A 34 11.49 -5.11 -8.68
N ALA A 35 12.18 -4.00 -8.42
CA ALA A 35 11.96 -3.21 -7.21
C ALA A 35 10.56 -2.56 -7.20
N ILE A 36 10.05 -2.15 -8.36
CA ILE A 36 8.69 -1.63 -8.52
C ILE A 36 7.66 -2.72 -8.19
N TYR A 37 7.85 -3.94 -8.70
CA TYR A 37 7.02 -5.08 -8.31
C TYR A 37 7.05 -5.32 -6.79
N HIS A 38 8.22 -5.29 -6.17
CA HIS A 38 8.36 -5.48 -4.72
C HIS A 38 7.67 -4.39 -3.92
N LEU A 39 7.78 -3.12 -4.36
CA LEU A 39 7.06 -1.98 -3.80
C LEU A 39 5.55 -2.23 -3.86
N ILE A 40 4.99 -2.51 -5.04
CA ILE A 40 3.56 -2.74 -5.24
C ILE A 40 3.04 -3.94 -4.43
N SER A 41 3.81 -5.04 -4.40
CA SER A 41 3.46 -6.24 -3.64
C SER A 41 3.63 -6.08 -2.12
N GLY A 42 4.29 -5.00 -1.67
CA GLY A 42 4.55 -4.73 -0.26
C GLY A 42 5.54 -5.72 0.35
N ARG A 43 6.61 -6.06 -0.38
CA ARG A 43 7.65 -6.95 0.12
C ARG A 43 8.26 -6.35 1.38
N LYS A 44 8.15 -7.05 2.50
CA LYS A 44 8.59 -6.59 3.84
C LYS A 44 10.12 -6.56 4.03
N SER A 45 10.91 -6.46 2.96
CA SER A 45 12.33 -6.21 3.13
C SER A 45 12.53 -4.76 3.53
N ILE A 46 13.45 -4.53 4.47
CA ILE A 46 13.81 -3.18 4.92
C ILE A 46 14.19 -2.26 3.75
N GLN A 47 14.86 -2.81 2.73
CA GLN A 47 15.18 -2.07 1.52
C GLN A 47 13.94 -1.56 0.78
N THR A 48 12.87 -2.37 0.65
CA THR A 48 11.66 -1.94 -0.07
C THR A 48 10.93 -0.84 0.69
N VAL A 49 10.85 -0.97 2.02
CA VAL A 49 10.24 0.06 2.89
C VAL A 49 11.06 1.34 2.80
N GLN A 50 12.37 1.26 2.98
CA GLN A 50 13.28 2.39 2.88
C GLN A 50 13.21 3.07 1.50
N ASP A 51 13.20 2.29 0.42
CA ASP A 51 13.04 2.82 -0.94
C ASP A 51 11.70 3.55 -1.11
N SER A 52 10.61 3.05 -0.51
CA SER A 52 9.32 3.75 -0.56
C SER A 52 9.37 5.13 0.09
N HIS A 53 10.18 5.32 1.13
CA HIS A 53 10.39 6.62 1.77
C HIS A 53 11.29 7.52 0.92
N ILE A 54 12.52 7.06 0.65
CA ILE A 54 13.56 7.86 -0.04
C ILE A 54 13.09 8.34 -1.42
N TYR A 55 12.37 7.50 -2.16
CA TYR A 55 11.89 7.84 -3.49
C TYR A 55 10.46 8.42 -3.50
N GLN A 56 9.90 8.76 -2.33
CA GLN A 56 8.55 9.35 -2.19
C GLN A 56 7.43 8.49 -2.81
N LEU A 57 7.53 7.16 -2.67
CA LEU A 57 6.60 6.17 -3.20
C LEU A 57 5.77 5.48 -2.11
N ARG A 58 5.68 6.08 -0.92
CA ARG A 58 4.93 5.55 0.24
C ARG A 58 3.46 5.25 -0.10
N ASN A 59 2.84 6.07 -0.94
CA ASN A 59 1.47 5.88 -1.40
C ASN A 59 1.29 4.57 -2.18
N LEU A 60 2.32 4.09 -2.90
CA LEU A 60 2.24 2.89 -3.75
C LEU A 60 2.76 1.61 -3.07
N TYR A 61 3.19 1.68 -1.81
CA TYR A 61 3.70 0.51 -1.09
C TYR A 61 2.60 -0.48 -0.72
N GLY A 62 2.66 -1.71 -1.24
CA GLY A 62 1.79 -2.80 -0.81
C GLY A 62 0.34 -2.72 -1.29
N ILE A 63 0.06 -1.93 -2.33
CA ILE A 63 -1.28 -1.70 -2.89
C ILE A 63 -1.84 -2.87 -3.69
N ASN A 64 -1.03 -3.89 -4.03
CA ASN A 64 -1.55 -5.14 -4.61
C ASN A 64 -0.65 -6.34 -4.26
N ARG A 65 -0.92 -6.96 -3.11
CA ARG A 65 -0.15 -8.10 -2.60
C ARG A 65 -0.39 -9.41 -3.36
N SER A 66 -1.52 -9.50 -4.06
CA SER A 66 -1.91 -10.64 -4.90
C SER A 66 -1.34 -10.55 -6.31
N LEU A 67 -0.66 -9.45 -6.68
CA LEU A 67 -0.10 -9.28 -8.02
C LEU A 67 0.90 -10.41 -8.31
N HIS A 68 0.63 -11.20 -9.34
CA HIS A 68 1.56 -12.21 -9.80
C HIS A 68 2.69 -11.56 -10.61
N LYS A 69 3.93 -12.00 -10.34
CA LYS A 69 5.12 -11.50 -11.04
C LYS A 69 5.02 -11.66 -12.56
N HIS A 70 4.43 -12.76 -13.03
CA HIS A 70 4.19 -13.01 -14.46
C HIS A 70 3.31 -11.94 -15.12
N ASP A 71 2.21 -11.55 -14.48
CA ASP A 71 1.29 -10.54 -15.03
C ASP A 71 1.93 -9.15 -15.02
N TYR A 72 2.70 -8.85 -13.96
CA TYR A 72 3.53 -7.65 -13.91
C TYR A 72 4.57 -7.60 -15.04
N ASP A 73 5.33 -8.67 -15.25
CA ASP A 73 6.39 -8.72 -16.27
C ASP A 73 5.80 -8.63 -17.68
N LYS A 74 4.63 -9.25 -17.92
CA LYS A 74 3.85 -9.07 -19.16
C LYS A 74 3.45 -7.62 -19.39
N LYS A 75 2.95 -6.93 -18.35
CA LYS A 75 2.57 -5.52 -18.45
C LYS A 75 3.77 -4.63 -18.77
N VAL A 76 4.90 -4.84 -18.09
CA VAL A 76 6.16 -4.12 -18.40
C VAL A 76 6.61 -4.38 -19.84
N ALA A 77 6.55 -5.63 -20.33
CA ALA A 77 6.91 -5.95 -21.70
C ALA A 77 6.00 -5.23 -22.74
N ALA A 78 4.69 -5.16 -22.47
CA ALA A 78 3.76 -4.40 -23.30
C ALA A 78 4.12 -2.90 -23.32
N MET A 79 4.38 -2.30 -22.16
CA MET A 79 4.77 -0.89 -22.05
C MET A 79 6.10 -0.57 -22.77
N VAL A 80 7.03 -1.52 -22.80
CA VAL A 80 8.28 -1.39 -23.58
C VAL A 80 7.98 -1.45 -25.08
N SER A 81 7.14 -2.39 -25.53
CA SER A 81 6.68 -2.47 -26.92
C SER A 81 5.97 -1.18 -27.35
N ASP A 82 5.17 -0.59 -26.47
CA ASP A 82 4.46 0.66 -26.70
C ASP A 82 5.35 1.90 -26.56
N GLN A 83 6.64 1.72 -26.29
CA GLN A 83 7.65 2.77 -26.13
C GLN A 83 7.32 3.73 -24.97
N LEU A 84 6.55 3.32 -23.96
CA LEU A 84 6.34 4.07 -22.72
C LEU A 84 7.53 3.88 -21.77
N LEU A 85 8.13 2.69 -21.82
CA LEU A 85 9.32 2.32 -21.05
C LEU A 85 10.46 1.85 -21.97
N GLU A 86 11.67 1.94 -21.45
CA GLU A 86 12.88 1.34 -22.02
C GLU A 86 13.61 0.54 -20.93
N LEU A 87 14.15 -0.62 -21.29
CA LEU A 87 14.98 -1.42 -20.38
C LEU A 87 16.45 -1.02 -20.56
N HIS A 88 17.09 -0.62 -19.45
CA HIS A 88 18.52 -0.33 -19.44
C HIS A 88 19.34 -1.59 -19.12
N GLU A 89 20.63 -1.60 -19.48
CA GLU A 89 21.59 -2.71 -19.24
C GLU A 89 21.63 -3.22 -17.78
N SER A 90 21.26 -2.38 -16.83
CA SER A 90 21.21 -2.68 -15.39
C SER A 90 19.87 -3.27 -14.92
N MET A 91 18.99 -3.68 -15.85
CA MET A 91 17.62 -4.12 -15.58
C MET A 91 16.73 -3.04 -14.93
N GLY A 92 17.11 -1.77 -15.09
CA GLY A 92 16.31 -0.61 -14.69
C GLY A 92 15.25 -0.27 -15.74
N CYS A 93 14.09 0.20 -15.27
CA CYS A 93 13.01 0.70 -16.13
C CYS A 93 13.17 2.22 -16.28
N LEU A 94 13.28 2.68 -17.52
CA LEU A 94 13.37 4.09 -17.88
C LEU A 94 12.09 4.56 -18.51
N VAL A 95 11.59 5.70 -18.06
CA VAL A 95 10.44 6.35 -18.68
C VAL A 95 10.90 7.11 -19.91
N THR A 96 10.32 6.81 -21.06
CA THR A 96 10.64 7.53 -22.31
C THR A 96 9.94 8.91 -22.32
N SER A 97 10.28 9.76 -23.29
CA SER A 97 9.55 11.02 -23.51
C SER A 97 8.05 10.78 -23.76
N LYS A 98 7.70 9.67 -24.43
CA LYS A 98 6.30 9.26 -24.65
C LYS A 98 5.63 8.86 -23.34
N GLY A 99 6.30 8.10 -22.47
CA GLY A 99 5.80 7.74 -21.14
C GLY A 99 5.57 8.96 -20.24
N ILE A 100 6.47 9.95 -20.28
CA ILE A 100 6.31 11.21 -19.54
C ILE A 100 5.10 12.01 -20.06
N ALA A 101 4.93 12.09 -21.38
CA ALA A 101 3.77 12.77 -21.98
C ALA A 101 2.46 12.07 -21.58
N TRP A 102 2.45 10.74 -21.64
CA TRP A 102 1.31 9.92 -21.25
C TRP A 102 0.93 10.15 -19.77
N LEU A 103 1.90 10.14 -18.85
CA LEU A 103 1.65 10.44 -17.43
C LEU A 103 1.02 11.82 -17.23
N LYS A 104 1.51 12.84 -17.93
CA LYS A 104 0.98 14.22 -17.83
C LYS A 104 -0.46 14.30 -18.32
N GLU A 105 -0.77 13.62 -19.42
CA GLU A 105 -2.12 13.56 -19.99
C GLU A 105 -3.11 12.86 -19.05
N HIS A 106 -2.68 11.77 -18.40
CA HIS A 106 -3.54 10.91 -17.57
C HIS A 106 -3.50 11.23 -16.07
N ASN A 107 -2.69 12.19 -15.61
CA ASN A 107 -2.50 12.48 -14.19
C ASN A 107 -3.82 12.73 -13.42
N LYS A 108 -4.76 13.44 -14.06
CA LYS A 108 -6.07 13.75 -13.44
C LYS A 108 -6.97 12.53 -13.29
N SER A 109 -6.95 11.58 -14.23
CA SER A 109 -7.79 10.38 -14.17
C SER A 109 -7.19 9.31 -13.26
N LEU A 110 -5.86 9.15 -13.28
CA LEU A 110 -5.18 8.11 -12.50
C LEU A 110 -5.35 8.28 -10.98
N LYS A 111 -5.44 9.53 -10.49
CA LYS A 111 -5.65 9.85 -9.06
C LYS A 111 -4.72 9.07 -8.12
N LEU A 112 -3.43 8.90 -8.49
CA LEU A 112 -2.47 8.08 -7.73
C LEU A 112 -2.23 8.58 -6.29
N HIS A 113 -2.56 9.84 -6.02
CA HIS A 113 -2.52 10.45 -4.69
C HIS A 113 -3.61 9.91 -3.73
N GLU A 114 -4.65 9.24 -4.23
CA GLU A 114 -5.69 8.61 -3.40
C GLU A 114 -5.23 7.28 -2.79
N PHE A 115 -4.09 6.73 -3.23
CA PHE A 115 -3.49 5.59 -2.54
C PHE A 115 -2.76 6.05 -1.28
N ASN A 116 -2.85 5.25 -0.21
CA ASN A 116 -2.00 5.38 0.97
C ASN A 116 -1.50 4.01 1.42
N GLY A 117 -0.68 3.40 0.57
CA GLY A 117 -0.14 2.06 0.74
C GLY A 117 0.58 1.86 2.07
N ILE A 118 1.51 2.72 2.45
CA ILE A 118 2.24 2.57 3.72
C ILE A 118 1.32 2.56 4.94
N MET A 119 0.23 3.32 4.92
CA MET A 119 -0.73 3.40 6.02
C MET A 119 -1.68 2.21 6.03
N TYR A 120 -2.15 1.77 4.86
CA TYR A 120 -3.29 0.85 4.77
C TYR A 120 -2.94 -0.55 4.27
N HIS A 121 -1.71 -0.81 3.82
CA HIS A 121 -1.33 -2.10 3.23
C HIS A 121 -1.67 -3.30 4.12
N THR A 122 -1.67 -3.15 5.45
CA THR A 122 -2.03 -4.22 6.39
C THR A 122 -3.50 -4.25 6.77
N SER A 123 -4.14 -3.09 6.96
CA SER A 123 -5.53 -2.99 7.42
C SER A 123 -6.53 -3.12 6.28
N SER A 124 -6.24 -2.60 5.09
CA SER A 124 -7.13 -2.60 3.93
C SER A 124 -7.61 -4.00 3.52
N PRO A 125 -6.74 -5.01 3.33
CA PRO A 125 -7.22 -6.36 2.99
C PRO A 125 -8.13 -6.97 4.06
N ILE A 126 -7.86 -6.69 5.33
CA ILE A 126 -8.66 -7.22 6.45
C ILE A 126 -10.00 -6.51 6.53
N PHE A 127 -10.00 -5.17 6.39
CA PHE A 127 -11.21 -4.36 6.33
C PHE A 127 -12.12 -4.81 5.19
N HIS A 128 -11.56 -4.94 3.98
CA HIS A 128 -12.31 -5.34 2.80
C HIS A 128 -12.93 -6.73 2.96
N ASP A 129 -12.13 -7.73 3.37
CA ASP A 129 -12.63 -9.08 3.63
C ASP A 129 -13.76 -9.13 4.67
N ARG A 130 -13.62 -8.34 5.75
CA ARG A 130 -14.65 -8.22 6.79
C ARG A 130 -15.91 -7.58 6.25
N LEU A 131 -15.77 -6.50 5.49
CA LEU A 131 -16.89 -5.77 4.89
C LEU A 131 -17.70 -6.69 3.98
N LEU A 132 -17.04 -7.35 3.02
CA LEU A 132 -17.70 -8.23 2.08
C LEU A 132 -18.45 -9.37 2.80
N LEU A 133 -17.79 -10.05 3.74
CA LEU A 133 -18.40 -11.21 4.41
C LEU A 133 -19.52 -10.78 5.38
N LEU A 134 -19.39 -9.62 6.02
CA LEU A 134 -20.43 -9.07 6.89
C LEU A 134 -21.67 -8.67 6.09
N ILE A 135 -21.51 -8.01 4.92
CA ILE A 135 -22.61 -7.68 4.03
C ILE A 135 -23.30 -8.96 3.55
N GLN A 136 -22.55 -9.96 3.10
CA GLN A 136 -23.12 -11.25 2.70
C GLN A 136 -23.93 -11.87 3.85
N THR A 137 -23.36 -11.91 5.05
CA THR A 137 -23.99 -12.52 6.23
C THR A 137 -25.27 -11.80 6.63
N MET A 138 -25.25 -10.47 6.69
CA MET A 138 -26.42 -9.66 7.07
C MET A 138 -27.50 -9.71 6.00
N SER A 139 -27.15 -9.57 4.73
CA SER A 139 -28.09 -9.63 3.62
C SER A 139 -28.84 -10.96 3.58
N ASN A 140 -28.14 -12.08 3.74
CA ASN A 140 -28.74 -13.42 3.80
C ASN A 140 -29.60 -13.60 5.08
N SER A 141 -29.09 -13.19 6.25
CA SER A 141 -29.83 -13.31 7.52
C SER A 141 -31.11 -12.48 7.55
N CYS A 142 -31.11 -11.25 7.00
CA CYS A 142 -32.32 -10.42 6.90
C CYS A 142 -33.40 -11.07 6.03
N ASN A 143 -33.03 -11.97 5.12
CA ASN A 143 -33.94 -12.76 4.29
C ASN A 143 -34.18 -14.17 4.84
N ASN A 144 -33.86 -14.42 6.11
CA ASN A 144 -33.98 -15.73 6.79
C ASN A 144 -33.23 -16.87 6.09
N TYR A 145 -32.18 -16.55 5.33
CA TYR A 145 -31.35 -17.53 4.65
C TYR A 145 -30.02 -17.71 5.39
N TYR A 146 -29.82 -18.85 6.05
CA TYR A 146 -28.63 -19.12 6.86
C TYR A 146 -27.68 -20.15 6.24
N SER A 147 -28.11 -20.80 5.15
CA SER A 147 -27.38 -21.87 4.47
C SER A 147 -26.62 -21.36 3.23
N PHE A 148 -25.83 -20.30 3.40
CA PHE A 148 -24.98 -19.76 2.34
C PHE A 148 -23.52 -20.19 2.49
N ILE A 149 -22.79 -20.20 1.37
CA ILE A 149 -21.35 -20.43 1.36
C ILE A 149 -20.65 -19.08 1.58
N PRO A 150 -19.79 -18.94 2.61
CA PRO A 150 -19.00 -17.73 2.81
C PRO A 150 -18.13 -17.44 1.58
N ILE A 151 -18.12 -16.18 1.14
CA ILE A 151 -17.24 -15.71 0.05
C ILE A 151 -15.73 -15.82 0.37
N ASN A 152 -15.38 -15.95 1.64
CA ASN A 152 -14.00 -15.99 2.11
C ASN A 152 -13.88 -17.06 3.21
N ASP A 153 -12.90 -17.93 3.07
CA ASP A 153 -12.61 -19.07 3.95
C ASP A 153 -11.54 -18.76 5.02
N LYS A 154 -10.99 -17.53 5.03
CA LYS A 154 -10.02 -17.07 6.02
C LYS A 154 -10.64 -17.14 7.41
N THR A 155 -10.17 -18.11 8.18
CA THR A 155 -10.66 -18.39 9.53
C THR A 155 -10.68 -17.16 10.45
N PRO A 156 -9.67 -16.26 10.48
CA PRO A 156 -9.75 -15.03 11.29
C PRO A 156 -10.91 -14.11 10.91
N ILE A 157 -11.22 -13.98 9.62
CA ILE A 157 -12.32 -13.15 9.11
C ILE A 157 -13.66 -13.76 9.49
N MET A 158 -13.85 -15.07 9.24
CA MET A 158 -15.09 -15.77 9.60
C MET A 158 -15.38 -15.72 11.09
N ARG A 159 -14.37 -15.91 11.95
CA ARG A 159 -14.52 -15.80 13.40
C ARG A 159 -14.95 -14.40 13.80
N TRP A 160 -14.30 -13.38 13.24
CA TRP A 160 -14.64 -11.98 13.50
C TRP A 160 -16.10 -11.67 13.13
N VAL A 161 -16.54 -12.05 11.91
CA VAL A 161 -17.93 -11.82 11.47
C VAL A 161 -18.93 -12.53 12.37
N LYS A 162 -18.66 -13.79 12.77
CA LYS A 162 -19.52 -14.52 13.72
C LYS A 162 -19.63 -13.79 15.06
N THR A 163 -18.52 -13.30 15.61
CA THR A 163 -18.51 -12.53 16.86
C THR A 163 -19.34 -11.26 16.73
N ILE A 164 -19.16 -10.48 15.67
CA ILE A 164 -19.94 -9.26 15.43
C ILE A 164 -21.43 -9.57 15.27
N PHE A 165 -21.77 -10.58 14.47
CA PHE A 165 -23.14 -11.00 14.23
C PHE A 165 -23.86 -11.43 15.52
N GLN A 166 -23.15 -12.09 16.44
CA GLN A 166 -23.66 -12.43 17.77
C GLN A 166 -23.81 -11.20 18.67
N GLN A 167 -22.81 -10.31 18.71
CA GLN A 167 -22.82 -9.10 19.53
C GLN A 167 -23.96 -8.14 19.17
N LEU A 168 -24.25 -7.99 17.87
CA LEU A 168 -25.33 -7.11 17.41
C LEU A 168 -26.72 -7.62 17.83
N ASN A 169 -26.91 -8.94 17.97
CA ASN A 169 -28.15 -9.57 18.42
C ASN A 169 -29.44 -8.94 17.83
N HIS A 170 -30.25 -8.23 18.64
CA HIS A 170 -31.50 -7.58 18.21
C HIS A 170 -31.29 -6.30 17.38
N GLN A 171 -30.07 -5.76 17.33
CA GLN A 171 -29.72 -4.53 16.61
C GLN A 171 -29.19 -4.82 15.18
N ARG A 172 -29.27 -6.06 14.69
CA ARG A 172 -28.74 -6.43 13.37
C ARG A 172 -29.32 -5.61 12.23
N GLU A 173 -30.64 -5.45 12.22
CA GLU A 173 -31.33 -4.73 11.13
C GLU A 173 -30.99 -3.24 11.13
N SER A 174 -31.04 -2.59 12.30
CA SER A 174 -30.67 -1.17 12.43
C SER A 174 -29.20 -0.93 12.10
N PHE A 175 -28.31 -1.84 12.51
CA PHE A 175 -26.90 -1.81 12.12
C PHE A 175 -26.72 -1.94 10.60
N PHE A 176 -27.44 -2.86 9.96
CA PHE A 176 -27.32 -3.09 8.52
C PHE A 176 -27.84 -1.90 7.71
N GLN A 177 -28.95 -1.28 8.14
CA GLN A 177 -29.45 -0.03 7.56
C GLN A 177 -28.45 1.12 7.72
N GLN A 178 -27.79 1.22 8.88
CA GLN A 178 -26.75 2.22 9.12
C GLN A 178 -25.53 1.97 8.22
N LEU A 179 -25.07 0.72 8.11
CA LEU A 179 -23.98 0.34 7.21
C LEU A 179 -24.29 0.70 5.76
N TYR A 180 -25.52 0.42 5.30
CA TYR A 180 -25.98 0.82 3.96
C TYR A 180 -25.89 2.34 3.74
N LYS A 181 -26.40 3.14 4.69
CA LYS A 181 -26.34 4.62 4.60
C LYS A 181 -24.91 5.13 4.53
N GLU A 182 -24.02 4.60 5.37
CA GLU A 182 -22.60 4.98 5.40
C GLU A 182 -21.90 4.64 4.08
N LEU A 183 -22.12 3.41 3.57
CA LEU A 183 -21.56 2.99 2.29
C LEU A 183 -22.09 3.83 1.13
N TYR A 184 -23.41 4.05 1.06
CA TYR A 184 -24.02 4.90 0.03
C TYR A 184 -23.40 6.30 0.02
N GLN A 185 -23.26 6.90 1.21
CA GLN A 185 -22.69 8.24 1.34
C GLN A 185 -21.21 8.29 0.93
N LEU A 186 -20.44 7.20 1.12
CA LEU A 186 -19.07 7.13 0.64
C LEU A 186 -19.00 6.84 -0.86
N MET A 187 -19.92 6.04 -1.40
CA MET A 187 -20.01 5.73 -2.83
C MET A 187 -20.27 6.97 -3.68
N ASP A 188 -21.01 7.96 -3.14
CA ASP A 188 -21.30 9.25 -3.79
C ASP A 188 -20.05 10.08 -4.13
N SER A 189 -18.90 9.75 -3.53
CA SER A 189 -17.62 10.40 -3.84
C SER A 189 -16.88 9.82 -5.05
N PHE A 190 -17.36 8.70 -5.59
CA PHE A 190 -16.79 8.05 -6.78
C PHE A 190 -17.67 8.25 -8.00
N SER A 191 -17.14 7.96 -9.18
CA SER A 191 -17.95 7.90 -10.40
C SER A 191 -18.99 6.78 -10.34
N ASP A 192 -20.09 6.93 -11.08
CA ASP A 192 -21.11 5.88 -11.23
C ASP A 192 -20.51 4.53 -11.63
N GLU A 193 -19.48 4.54 -12.49
CA GLU A 193 -18.80 3.33 -12.96
C GLU A 193 -18.04 2.64 -11.83
N GLU A 194 -17.19 3.37 -11.09
CA GLU A 194 -16.46 2.87 -9.93
C GLU A 194 -17.40 2.37 -8.84
N ALA A 195 -18.43 3.16 -8.50
CA ALA A 195 -19.41 2.79 -7.49
C ALA A 195 -20.17 1.51 -7.90
N SER A 196 -20.58 1.40 -9.17
CA SER A 196 -21.22 0.19 -9.68
C SER A 196 -20.27 -1.01 -9.63
N MET A 197 -19.00 -0.84 -10.03
CA MET A 197 -17.99 -1.91 -10.00
C MET A 197 -17.78 -2.44 -8.58
N TYR A 198 -17.69 -1.53 -7.60
CA TYR A 198 -17.53 -1.89 -6.21
C TYR A 198 -18.76 -2.61 -5.65
N VAL A 199 -19.97 -2.16 -5.99
CA VAL A 199 -21.24 -2.80 -5.59
C VAL A 199 -21.40 -4.18 -6.24
N ASP A 200 -21.09 -4.30 -7.53
CA ASP A 200 -21.14 -5.58 -8.25
C ASP A 200 -20.15 -6.61 -7.70
N HIS A 201 -19.11 -6.17 -6.99
CA HIS A 201 -18.19 -7.05 -6.27
C HIS A 201 -18.76 -7.59 -4.95
N LEU A 202 -19.80 -6.96 -4.39
CA LEU A 202 -20.42 -7.38 -3.14
C LEU A 202 -21.27 -8.64 -3.33
N SER A 203 -21.26 -9.54 -2.35
CA SER A 203 -22.17 -10.69 -2.33
C SER A 203 -23.26 -10.50 -1.29
N GLY A 204 -24.47 -10.94 -1.59
CA GLY A 204 -25.65 -10.81 -0.75
C GLY A 204 -26.63 -11.97 -0.91
N TYR A 205 -27.87 -11.77 -0.50
CA TYR A 205 -28.94 -12.74 -0.68
C TYR A 205 -29.26 -12.94 -2.16
N HIS A 206 -29.14 -14.19 -2.64
CA HIS A 206 -29.31 -14.58 -4.06
C HIS A 206 -28.49 -13.76 -5.08
N HIS A 207 -27.45 -13.06 -4.62
CA HIS A 207 -26.55 -12.28 -5.45
C HIS A 207 -25.12 -12.67 -5.11
N TYR A 208 -24.42 -13.27 -6.08
CA TYR A 208 -23.00 -13.56 -5.99
C TYR A 208 -22.23 -12.42 -6.63
N GLY A 209 -21.35 -11.82 -5.86
CA GLY A 209 -20.49 -10.73 -6.33
C GLY A 209 -19.57 -11.22 -7.45
N LYS A 210 -19.32 -10.34 -8.40
CA LYS A 210 -18.51 -10.60 -9.59
C LYS A 210 -17.04 -10.78 -9.21
N SER A 211 -16.39 -11.76 -9.85
CA SER A 211 -14.95 -11.95 -9.77
C SER A 211 -14.20 -10.81 -10.47
N THR A 212 -12.89 -10.69 -10.24
CA THR A 212 -12.05 -9.71 -10.95
C THR A 212 -12.07 -9.90 -12.46
N ASP A 213 -12.18 -11.14 -12.94
CA ASP A 213 -12.35 -11.47 -14.36
C ASP A 213 -13.69 -10.97 -14.91
N GLN A 214 -14.77 -11.17 -14.18
CA GLN A 214 -16.11 -10.70 -14.57
C GLN A 214 -16.20 -9.18 -14.55
N LEU A 215 -15.61 -8.53 -13.55
CA LEU A 215 -15.52 -7.07 -13.50
C LEU A 215 -14.70 -6.51 -14.66
N ALA A 216 -13.54 -7.11 -14.97
CA ALA A 216 -12.73 -6.70 -16.11
C ALA A 216 -13.51 -6.76 -17.42
N HIS A 217 -14.26 -7.86 -17.65
CA HIS A 217 -15.10 -8.03 -18.82
C HIS A 217 -16.27 -7.03 -18.87
N ASP A 218 -17.04 -6.90 -17.78
CA ASP A 218 -18.28 -6.12 -17.78
C ASP A 218 -18.05 -4.61 -17.85
N TYR A 219 -16.91 -4.15 -17.33
CA TYR A 219 -16.51 -2.75 -17.32
C TYR A 219 -15.47 -2.40 -18.40
N ASP A 220 -15.10 -3.37 -19.26
CA ASP A 220 -14.15 -3.17 -20.37
C ASP A 220 -12.80 -2.59 -19.88
N LYS A 221 -12.25 -3.19 -18.81
CA LYS A 221 -10.97 -2.82 -18.20
C LYS A 221 -9.96 -3.95 -18.37
N GLU A 222 -8.67 -3.62 -18.33
CA GLU A 222 -7.65 -4.65 -18.19
C GLU A 222 -7.77 -5.34 -16.82
N LYS A 223 -7.64 -6.66 -16.81
CA LYS A 223 -7.74 -7.46 -15.57
C LYS A 223 -6.76 -7.00 -14.48
N ILE A 224 -5.57 -6.54 -14.86
CA ILE A 224 -4.54 -6.08 -13.94
C ILE A 224 -4.95 -4.81 -13.18
N ASP A 225 -5.84 -4.00 -13.74
CA ASP A 225 -6.28 -2.73 -13.16
C ASP A 225 -7.37 -2.90 -12.10
N ILE A 226 -8.22 -3.93 -12.20
CA ILE A 226 -9.34 -4.14 -11.28
C ILE A 226 -8.89 -4.15 -9.79
N PRO A 227 -7.86 -4.90 -9.37
CA PRO A 227 -7.39 -4.84 -7.99
C PRO A 227 -6.89 -3.44 -7.57
N PHE A 228 -6.27 -2.68 -8.47
CA PHE A 228 -5.80 -1.32 -8.15
C PHE A 228 -6.97 -0.34 -7.99
N ILE A 229 -8.01 -0.46 -8.82
CA ILE A 229 -9.23 0.36 -8.71
C ILE A 229 -9.89 0.09 -7.35
N LEU A 230 -10.15 -1.19 -7.03
CA LEU A 230 -10.77 -1.58 -5.76
C LEU A 230 -9.93 -1.17 -4.56
N GLU A 231 -8.59 -1.29 -4.64
CA GLU A 231 -7.73 -0.87 -3.53
C GLU A 231 -7.69 0.65 -3.34
N ARG A 232 -7.68 1.44 -4.42
CA ARG A 232 -7.80 2.89 -4.33
C ARG A 232 -9.11 3.30 -3.65
N MET A 233 -10.21 2.65 -4.03
CA MET A 233 -11.52 2.86 -3.39
C MET A 233 -11.46 2.48 -1.90
N ASN A 234 -10.91 1.30 -1.55
CA ASN A 234 -10.73 0.89 -0.15
C ASN A 234 -9.91 1.91 0.65
N HIS A 235 -8.81 2.42 0.09
CA HIS A 235 -7.99 3.45 0.73
C HIS A 235 -8.76 4.76 0.95
N SER A 236 -9.55 5.20 -0.03
CA SER A 236 -10.42 6.36 0.13
C SER A 236 -11.49 6.13 1.21
N LEU A 237 -12.12 4.95 1.26
CA LEU A 237 -13.07 4.59 2.33
C LEU A 237 -12.40 4.67 3.70
N LEU A 238 -11.26 4.02 3.87
CA LEU A 238 -10.48 4.04 5.11
C LEU A 238 -10.11 5.48 5.50
N GLY A 239 -9.58 6.27 4.57
CA GLY A 239 -9.22 7.66 4.80
C GLY A 239 -10.38 8.49 5.34
N ASN A 240 -11.58 8.33 4.77
CA ASN A 240 -12.77 9.01 5.27
C ASN A 240 -13.21 8.51 6.65
N ILE A 241 -13.15 7.20 6.91
CA ILE A 241 -13.50 6.62 8.22
C ILE A 241 -12.52 7.09 9.31
N TYR A 242 -11.22 7.16 9.02
CA TYR A 242 -10.22 7.64 9.98
C TYR A 242 -10.30 9.15 10.22
N ARG A 243 -10.69 9.93 9.20
CA ARG A 243 -10.86 11.39 9.32
C ARG A 243 -12.07 11.77 10.17
N ASP A 244 -13.19 11.08 9.99
CA ASP A 244 -14.43 11.35 10.72
C ASP A 244 -15.11 10.06 11.22
N PRO A 245 -14.53 9.40 12.25
CA PRO A 245 -15.04 8.14 12.74
C PRO A 245 -16.42 8.25 13.41
N ALA A 246 -16.86 9.45 13.79
CA ALA A 246 -18.18 9.67 14.38
C ALA A 246 -19.29 9.64 13.32
N ARG A 247 -18.98 10.03 12.08
CA ARG A 247 -19.89 9.97 10.94
C ARG A 247 -20.09 8.56 10.39
N PHE A 248 -19.11 7.67 10.58
CA PHE A 248 -19.12 6.30 10.06
C PHE A 248 -19.07 5.23 11.17
N PRO A 249 -20.00 5.22 12.14
CA PRO A 249 -19.94 4.32 13.29
C PRO A 249 -20.01 2.83 12.93
N ALA A 250 -20.80 2.43 11.91
CA ALA A 250 -20.91 1.04 11.50
C ALA A 250 -19.61 0.57 10.82
N LEU A 251 -19.07 1.35 9.89
CA LEU A 251 -17.81 1.04 9.21
C LEU A 251 -16.61 1.10 10.15
N LYS A 252 -16.57 2.05 11.09
CA LYS A 252 -15.55 2.13 12.14
C LYS A 252 -15.46 0.83 12.94
N MET A 253 -16.57 0.15 13.18
CA MET A 253 -16.58 -1.11 13.93
C MET A 253 -15.74 -2.20 13.25
N LEU A 254 -15.65 -2.20 11.91
CA LEU A 254 -14.81 -3.13 11.14
C LEU A 254 -13.31 -2.95 11.43
N LEU A 255 -12.93 -1.78 11.95
CA LEU A 255 -11.54 -1.37 12.21
C LEU A 255 -11.13 -1.48 13.68
N LYS A 256 -12.03 -1.85 14.59
CA LYS A 256 -11.84 -1.73 16.06
C LYS A 256 -10.54 -2.35 16.60
N ASP A 257 -10.13 -3.48 16.04
CA ASP A 257 -8.91 -4.22 16.40
C ASP A 257 -7.80 -4.09 15.36
N LEU A 258 -8.03 -3.34 14.28
CA LEU A 258 -7.02 -3.02 13.27
C LEU A 258 -6.19 -1.84 13.77
N ARG A 259 -4.97 -2.13 14.18
CA ARG A 259 -3.99 -1.09 14.52
C ARG A 259 -3.41 -0.52 13.24
N ASN A 260 -3.96 0.62 12.82
CA ASN A 260 -3.52 1.33 11.63
C ASN A 260 -2.07 1.88 11.67
N ASN A 261 -1.44 1.88 12.84
CA ASN A 261 -0.14 2.51 13.06
C ASN A 261 0.98 1.49 13.32
N GLN A 262 0.84 0.23 12.89
CA GLN A 262 1.94 -0.73 12.98
C GLN A 262 2.87 -0.65 11.76
N PHE A 263 3.42 0.53 11.52
CA PHE A 263 4.46 0.73 10.51
C PHE A 263 5.74 -0.08 10.82
N ILE A 264 6.02 -0.23 12.11
CA ILE A 264 7.12 -1.04 12.64
C ILE A 264 6.62 -2.46 12.94
N THR A 265 7.34 -3.46 12.44
CA THR A 265 7.08 -4.88 12.68
C THR A 265 7.14 -5.21 14.17
N ASN A 266 6.42 -6.26 14.59
CA ASN A 266 6.47 -6.73 15.99
C ASN A 266 7.89 -7.13 16.40
N SER A 267 8.68 -7.67 15.47
CA SER A 267 10.07 -8.01 15.73
C SER A 267 10.93 -6.75 15.93
N ALA A 268 10.80 -5.73 15.10
CA ALA A 268 11.54 -4.48 15.30
C ALA A 268 11.12 -3.75 16.58
N LYS A 269 9.83 -3.77 16.94
CA LYS A 269 9.34 -3.26 18.24
C LYS A 269 10.00 -3.94 19.44
N GLN A 270 10.17 -5.26 19.41
CA GLN A 270 10.86 -6.00 20.48
C GLN A 270 12.35 -5.61 20.56
N THR A 271 13.03 -5.46 19.42
CA THR A 271 14.42 -4.92 19.42
C THR A 271 14.44 -3.52 20.03
N PHE A 272 13.52 -2.65 19.65
CA PHE A 272 13.50 -1.28 20.14
C PHE A 272 13.21 -1.18 21.64
N GLN A 273 12.38 -2.07 22.18
CA GLN A 273 12.16 -2.15 23.62
C GLN A 273 13.46 -2.46 24.36
N LEU A 274 14.23 -3.44 23.90
CA LEU A 274 15.51 -3.79 24.52
C LEU A 274 16.56 -2.66 24.37
N LEU A 275 16.57 -1.95 23.24
CA LEU A 275 17.42 -0.76 23.08
C LEU A 275 17.09 0.31 24.12
N LYS A 276 15.79 0.56 24.39
CA LYS A 276 15.35 1.49 25.44
C LYS A 276 15.73 1.05 26.86
N GLU A 277 15.94 -0.25 27.05
CA GLU A 277 16.43 -0.83 28.30
C GLU A 277 17.98 -0.78 28.38
N ASN A 278 18.64 -0.12 27.42
CA ASN A 278 20.10 0.07 27.30
C ASN A 278 20.90 -1.23 27.03
N TYR A 279 20.27 -2.25 26.45
CA TYR A 279 21.01 -3.41 25.94
C TYR A 279 21.81 -3.05 24.69
N SER A 280 23.03 -3.58 24.57
CA SER A 280 23.84 -3.44 23.36
C SER A 280 23.24 -4.21 22.18
N ILE A 281 23.68 -3.89 20.96
CA ILE A 281 23.20 -4.57 19.74
C ILE A 281 23.57 -6.06 19.77
N GLU A 282 24.76 -6.36 20.28
CA GLU A 282 25.29 -7.70 20.50
C GLU A 282 24.45 -8.46 21.53
N ASP A 283 24.13 -7.84 22.67
CA ASP A 283 23.28 -8.45 23.71
C ASP A 283 21.88 -8.75 23.16
N ILE A 284 21.30 -7.82 22.40
CA ILE A 284 20.00 -8.02 21.74
C ILE A 284 20.07 -9.19 20.77
N GLY A 285 21.15 -9.31 20.00
CA GLY A 285 21.42 -10.45 19.12
C GLY A 285 21.40 -11.76 19.89
N GLN A 286 22.03 -11.81 21.06
CA GLN A 286 22.06 -13.00 21.92
C GLN A 286 20.70 -13.31 22.56
N ILE A 287 20.06 -12.33 23.21
CA ILE A 287 18.76 -12.46 23.89
C ILE A 287 17.68 -12.94 22.90
N ARG A 288 17.66 -12.34 21.70
CA ARG A 288 16.64 -12.62 20.68
C ARG A 288 17.04 -13.73 19.71
N LYS A 289 18.26 -14.26 19.80
CA LYS A 289 18.85 -15.23 18.86
C LYS A 289 18.82 -14.73 17.41
N LEU A 290 19.19 -13.47 17.21
CA LEU A 290 19.25 -12.81 15.91
C LEU A 290 20.69 -12.55 15.50
N LYS A 291 20.94 -12.49 14.18
CA LYS A 291 22.19 -11.94 13.67
C LYS A 291 22.21 -10.43 13.89
N GLU A 292 23.38 -9.86 14.14
CA GLU A 292 23.56 -8.40 14.29
C GLU A 292 22.97 -7.62 13.11
N ASN A 293 23.19 -8.08 11.88
CA ASN A 293 22.58 -7.47 10.68
C ASN A 293 21.05 -7.39 10.76
N THR A 294 20.38 -8.35 11.39
CA THR A 294 18.94 -8.31 11.60
C THR A 294 18.55 -7.30 12.68
N VAL A 295 19.38 -7.12 13.71
CA VAL A 295 19.19 -6.07 14.72
C VAL A 295 19.38 -4.69 14.07
N TYR A 296 20.41 -4.49 13.24
CA TYR A 296 20.60 -3.28 12.44
C TYR A 296 19.39 -3.00 11.53
N ASP A 297 18.86 -4.02 10.85
CA ASP A 297 17.65 -3.88 10.02
C ASP A 297 16.45 -3.40 10.83
N HIS A 298 16.25 -3.93 12.03
CA HIS A 298 15.19 -3.47 12.94
C HIS A 298 15.40 -2.02 13.40
N ILE A 299 16.65 -1.60 13.66
CA ILE A 299 16.95 -0.22 14.06
C ILE A 299 16.61 0.74 12.93
N VAL A 300 17.03 0.43 11.70
CA VAL A 300 16.69 1.24 10.50
C VAL A 300 15.16 1.29 10.31
N GLU A 301 14.46 0.17 10.50
CA GLU A 301 13.00 0.13 10.41
C GLU A 301 12.34 1.06 11.43
N VAL A 302 12.83 1.07 12.67
CA VAL A 302 12.32 1.95 13.72
C VAL A 302 12.58 3.41 13.38
N ALA A 303 13.78 3.74 12.89
CA ALA A 303 14.16 5.09 12.51
C ALA A 303 13.25 5.67 11.41
N LEU A 304 12.82 4.85 10.44
CA LEU A 304 11.90 5.26 9.35
C LEU A 304 10.54 5.77 9.84
N PHE A 305 10.10 5.34 11.03
CA PHE A 305 8.76 5.61 11.56
C PHE A 305 8.77 6.23 12.97
N THR A 306 9.93 6.71 13.42
CA THR A 306 10.09 7.36 14.72
C THR A 306 10.54 8.80 14.51
N ASP A 307 9.64 9.74 14.82
CA ASP A 307 9.99 11.15 14.84
C ASP A 307 11.13 11.39 15.84
N ASN A 308 12.11 12.19 15.45
CA ASN A 308 13.30 12.51 16.26
C ASN A 308 14.08 11.28 16.75
N PHE A 309 14.23 10.25 15.90
CA PHE A 309 15.09 9.11 16.20
C PHE A 309 16.51 9.57 16.59
N PRO A 310 17.09 9.07 17.71
CA PRO A 310 18.38 9.54 18.24
C PRO A 310 19.57 9.01 17.42
N ILE A 311 19.69 9.46 16.16
CA ILE A 311 20.72 9.00 15.23
C ILE A 311 22.15 9.27 15.73
N ILE A 312 22.34 10.30 16.56
CA ILE A 312 23.63 10.69 17.13
C ILE A 312 24.26 9.60 18.01
N GLU A 313 23.47 8.65 18.51
CA GLU A 313 23.98 7.48 19.24
C GLU A 313 24.71 6.48 18.32
N TYR A 314 24.51 6.57 17.00
CA TYR A 314 25.01 5.62 16.02
C TYR A 314 25.89 6.26 14.93
N VAL A 315 25.68 7.55 14.66
CA VAL A 315 26.36 8.30 13.59
C VAL A 315 26.78 9.65 14.16
N SER A 316 28.07 9.92 14.20
CA SER A 316 28.61 11.23 14.58
C SER A 316 28.29 12.30 13.53
N GLU A 317 28.33 13.58 13.93
CA GLU A 317 28.12 14.72 13.02
C GLU A 317 29.07 14.72 11.81
N GLN A 318 30.31 14.27 11.99
CA GLN A 318 31.30 14.15 10.93
C GLN A 318 30.90 13.06 9.93
N GLU A 319 30.55 11.87 10.41
CA GLU A 319 30.10 10.75 9.56
C GLU A 319 28.82 11.11 8.80
N HIS A 320 27.86 11.75 9.48
CA HIS A 320 26.63 12.23 8.86
C HIS A 320 26.94 13.22 7.73
N SER A 321 27.81 14.21 7.98
CA SER A 321 28.21 15.20 6.98
C SER A 321 28.88 14.57 5.75
N GLN A 322 29.74 13.57 5.95
CA GLN A 322 30.37 12.84 4.83
C GLN A 322 29.34 12.07 4.00
N ILE A 323 28.41 11.36 4.65
CA ILE A 323 27.36 10.61 3.96
C ILE A 323 26.49 11.57 3.14
N MET A 324 26.07 12.70 3.72
CA MET A 324 25.25 13.70 3.03
C MET A 324 26.00 14.34 1.85
N ALA A 325 27.29 14.61 2.00
CA ALA A 325 28.12 15.13 0.91
C ALA A 325 28.22 14.12 -0.25
N ALA A 326 28.43 12.84 0.05
CA ALA A 326 28.50 11.77 -0.94
C ALA A 326 27.16 11.56 -1.68
N ILE A 327 26.02 11.61 -0.96
CA ILE A 327 24.69 11.54 -1.57
C ILE A 327 24.49 12.69 -2.57
N LYS A 328 24.88 13.91 -2.17
CA LYS A 328 24.74 15.11 -3.01
C LYS A 328 25.68 15.09 -4.21
N SER A 329 26.92 14.62 -4.06
CA SER A 329 27.90 14.59 -5.16
C SER A 329 27.53 13.55 -6.21
N GLU A 330 27.13 12.35 -5.78
CA GLU A 330 26.78 11.24 -6.66
C GLU A 330 25.33 11.28 -7.16
N ASN A 331 24.50 12.15 -6.56
CA ASN A 331 23.06 12.24 -6.80
C ASN A 331 22.39 10.84 -6.75
N THR A 332 22.71 10.07 -5.71
CA THR A 332 22.29 8.67 -5.60
C THR A 332 22.01 8.23 -4.17
N TYR A 333 21.08 7.29 -4.04
CA TYR A 333 20.80 6.56 -2.79
C TYR A 333 21.28 5.10 -2.87
N LYS A 334 22.21 4.79 -3.78
CA LYS A 334 22.84 3.46 -3.85
C LYS A 334 23.91 3.35 -2.78
N LEU A 335 23.69 2.44 -1.83
CA LEU A 335 24.62 2.19 -0.72
C LEU A 335 26.06 1.99 -1.17
N LYS A 336 26.29 1.20 -2.23
CA LYS A 336 27.63 0.91 -2.74
C LYS A 336 28.33 2.18 -3.25
N ALA A 337 27.63 3.00 -4.04
CA ALA A 337 28.18 4.24 -4.57
C ALA A 337 28.52 5.24 -3.46
N ILE A 338 27.65 5.37 -2.46
CA ILE A 338 27.92 6.22 -1.29
C ILE A 338 29.14 5.69 -0.51
N LYS A 339 29.20 4.37 -0.28
CA LYS A 339 30.29 3.74 0.50
C LYS A 339 31.66 3.90 -0.16
N GLU A 340 31.71 3.99 -1.48
CA GLU A 340 32.96 4.20 -2.24
C GLU A 340 33.53 5.62 -2.10
N MET A 341 32.71 6.59 -1.66
CA MET A 341 33.06 8.02 -1.57
C MET A 341 33.38 8.50 -0.14
N ILE A 342 33.19 7.66 0.88
CA ILE A 342 33.31 8.03 2.29
C ILE A 342 34.35 7.17 3.02
N ASP A 343 34.68 7.55 4.24
CA ASP A 343 35.67 6.85 5.05
C ASP A 343 35.35 5.35 5.23
N ARG A 344 36.39 4.54 5.27
CA ARG A 344 36.26 3.07 5.32
C ARG A 344 35.58 2.57 6.60
N ASP A 345 35.68 3.33 7.68
CA ASP A 345 35.12 2.95 8.98
C ASP A 345 33.59 3.18 9.07
N ILE A 346 33.02 4.00 8.18
CA ILE A 346 31.57 4.25 8.14
C ILE A 346 30.83 3.02 7.61
N SER A 347 30.12 2.30 8.47
CA SER A 347 29.42 1.07 8.10
C SER A 347 28.24 1.29 7.14
N TYR A 348 27.84 0.24 6.42
CA TYR A 348 26.60 0.24 5.64
C TYR A 348 25.35 0.49 6.51
N PHE A 349 25.38 0.08 7.78
CA PHE A 349 24.32 0.36 8.74
C PHE A 349 24.17 1.87 8.96
N GLN A 350 25.26 2.59 9.21
CA GLN A 350 25.24 4.04 9.40
C GLN A 350 24.74 4.77 8.16
N ILE A 351 25.18 4.38 6.95
CA ILE A 351 24.65 4.94 5.69
C ILE A 351 23.13 4.74 5.62
N ARG A 352 22.64 3.53 5.88
CA ARG A 352 21.20 3.22 5.84
C ARG A 352 20.42 3.98 6.90
N LEU A 353 21.01 4.22 8.07
CA LEU A 353 20.37 4.95 9.15
C LEU A 353 20.21 6.43 8.78
N VAL A 354 21.27 7.06 8.25
CA VAL A 354 21.18 8.43 7.70
C VAL A 354 20.10 8.51 6.63
N LEU A 355 20.12 7.60 5.65
CA LEU A 355 19.11 7.54 4.60
C LEU A 355 17.67 7.35 5.12
N ALA A 356 17.49 6.69 6.27
CA ALA A 356 16.18 6.48 6.88
C ALA A 356 15.67 7.70 7.66
N THR A 357 16.58 8.49 8.23
CA THR A 357 16.25 9.70 8.99
C THR A 357 16.30 10.98 8.15
N MET A 358 16.73 10.90 6.90
CA MET A 358 16.59 11.99 5.93
C MET A 358 15.10 12.31 5.80
N GLN A 359 14.68 13.42 6.40
CA GLN A 359 13.33 13.95 6.23
C GLN A 359 13.08 14.24 4.75
N ASP A 360 11.84 14.00 4.32
CA ASP A 360 11.41 14.22 2.94
C ASP A 360 11.90 15.59 2.45
N ALA A 361 12.88 15.61 1.54
CA ALA A 361 13.34 16.83 0.88
C ALA A 361 12.26 17.46 -0.05
N GLY A 362 10.98 17.14 0.17
CA GLY A 362 9.81 17.55 -0.60
C GLY A 362 8.82 18.45 0.14
N ASP A 363 8.90 18.61 1.46
CA ASP A 363 7.94 19.41 2.24
C ASP A 363 8.47 20.84 2.56
N GLN A 364 9.35 21.40 1.72
CA GLN A 364 9.79 22.80 1.80
C GLN A 364 9.11 23.75 0.81
N HIS A 365 7.99 23.35 0.22
CA HIS A 365 7.11 24.29 -0.48
C HIS A 365 5.69 24.19 0.08
N GLU A 366 5.37 25.20 0.90
CA GLU A 366 4.02 25.60 1.34
C GLU A 366 3.01 25.65 0.19
#